data_AF-A0A9X5AL31-F1
#
_entry.id   AF-A0A9X5AL31-F1
#
_cell.length_a   1.000
_cell.length_b   1.000
_cell.length_c   1.000
_cell.angle_alpha   90.00
_cell.angle_beta   90.00
_cell.angle_gamma   90.00
#
_symmetry.space_group_name_H-M   'P 1'
#
loop_
_entity.id
_entity.type
_entity.pdbx_description
1 polymer ?
#
loop_
_entity_poly.entity_id
_entity_poly.type
_entity_poly.pdbx_seq_one_letter_code
_entity_poly.pdbx_strand_id
1 'polypeptide(L)'
;MNWTLIGQLGSIIVAVITTIVTFLNNRSNNKTVKELELTKQKFAQENEKLKRNQAIQDFKNKLISNFLGDLSASLNQFGDITILKQAQKSAGQVLPLCTPHEKKLVNNTLSKMIKANKWGASQDDYDLANESVMDTLKAFNYDLKKQQ
;
A
#
# COMPACT_ATOMS: atom_id res chain seq x y z
N MET A 1 77.77 18.77 21.38
CA MET A 1 76.30 18.70 21.20
C MET A 1 76.02 17.62 20.16
N ASN A 2 75.44 16.49 20.54
CA ASN A 2 75.34 15.30 19.67
C ASN A 2 74.10 15.39 18.78
N TRP A 3 74.21 16.17 17.69
CA TRP A 3 73.13 16.47 16.75
C TRP A 3 72.45 15.23 16.16
N THR A 4 73.18 14.12 16.05
CA THR A 4 72.68 12.81 15.61
C THR A 4 71.67 12.20 16.58
N LEU A 5 71.90 12.38 17.90
CA LEU A 5 71.03 11.86 18.95
C LEU A 5 69.71 12.66 19.04
N ILE A 6 69.81 13.98 18.83
CA ILE A 6 68.65 14.89 18.75
C ILE A 6 67.82 14.59 17.49
N GLY A 7 68.47 14.32 16.35
CA GLY A 7 67.80 13.91 15.11
C GLY A 7 67.06 12.58 15.22
N GLN A 8 67.68 11.57 15.87
CA GLN A 8 67.05 10.28 16.12
C GLN A 8 65.84 10.41 17.06
N LEU A 9 65.97 11.14 18.17
CA LEU A 9 64.85 11.40 19.09
C LEU A 9 63.70 12.17 18.42
N GLY A 10 64.01 13.17 17.58
CA GLY A 10 63.01 13.89 16.80
C GLY A 10 62.25 12.99 15.82
N SER A 11 62.96 12.08 15.14
CA SER A 11 62.34 11.14 14.19
C SER A 11 61.39 10.14 14.87
N ILE A 12 61.75 9.67 16.08
CA ILE A 12 60.92 8.75 16.86
C ILE A 12 59.63 9.45 17.32
N ILE A 13 59.73 10.70 17.79
CA ILE A 13 58.56 11.47 18.23
C ILE A 13 57.60 11.71 17.06
N VAL A 14 58.10 12.09 15.89
CA VAL A 14 57.26 12.28 14.69
C VAL A 14 56.59 10.97 14.27
N ALA A 15 57.31 9.84 14.27
CA ALA A 15 56.74 8.54 13.93
C ALA A 15 55.61 8.13 14.90
N VAL A 16 55.80 8.35 16.20
CA VAL A 16 54.78 8.07 17.23
C VAL A 16 53.54 8.95 17.04
N ILE A 17 53.72 10.26 16.82
CA ILE A 17 52.60 11.19 16.57
C ILE A 17 51.83 10.79 15.32
N THR A 18 52.53 10.47 14.22
CA THR A 18 51.90 10.06 12.96
C THR A 18 51.09 8.79 13.12
N THR A 19 51.59 7.82 13.90
CA THR A 19 50.90 6.56 14.18
C THR A 19 49.64 6.79 15.02
N ILE A 20 49.71 7.65 16.04
CA ILE A 20 48.56 8.00 16.89
C ILE A 20 47.47 8.72 16.09
N VAL A 21 47.85 9.70 15.27
CA VAL A 21 46.90 10.44 14.40
C VAL A 21 46.24 9.49 13.40
N THR A 22 47.02 8.59 12.79
CA THR A 22 46.49 7.59 11.85
C THR A 22 45.53 6.63 12.53
N PHE A 23 45.84 6.17 13.75
CA PHE A 23 44.96 5.32 14.55
C PHE A 23 43.64 6.01 14.92
N LEU A 24 43.70 7.28 15.34
CA LEU A 24 42.51 8.06 15.69
C LEU A 24 41.63 8.34 14.46
N ASN A 25 42.22 8.69 13.32
CA ASN A 25 41.50 8.87 12.06
C ASN A 25 40.84 7.56 11.60
N ASN A 26 41.56 6.43 11.66
CA ASN A 26 41.00 5.13 11.30
C ASN A 26 39.85 4.72 12.24
N ARG A 27 39.99 4.96 13.56
CA ARG A 27 38.93 4.65 14.53
C ARG A 27 37.70 5.52 14.31
N SER A 28 37.89 6.81 14.05
CA SER A 28 36.82 7.76 13.73
C SER A 28 36.10 7.35 12.44
N ASN A 29 36.84 7.16 11.34
CA ASN A 29 36.30 6.72 10.06
C ASN A 29 35.55 5.40 10.17
N ASN A 30 36.07 4.43 10.92
CA ASN A 30 35.40 3.13 11.08
C ASN A 30 34.08 3.25 11.87
N LYS A 31 34.01 4.16 12.86
CA LYS A 31 32.75 4.47 13.56
C LYS A 31 31.75 5.15 12.62
N THR A 32 32.18 6.16 11.87
CA THR A 32 31.34 6.88 10.90
C THR A 32 30.84 5.97 9.79
N VAL A 33 31.69 5.08 9.25
CA VAL A 33 31.31 4.09 8.23
C VAL A 33 30.24 3.14 8.77
N LYS A 34 30.42 2.60 9.98
CA LYS A 34 29.41 1.73 10.61
C LYS A 34 28.09 2.44 10.82
N GLU A 35 28.10 3.69 11.29
CA GLU A 35 26.87 4.49 11.47
C GLU A 35 26.17 4.76 10.13
N LEU A 36 26.94 5.00 9.07
CA LEU A 36 26.43 5.25 7.73
C LEU A 36 25.83 3.98 7.10
N GLU A 37 26.46 2.82 7.30
CA GLU A 37 25.93 1.51 6.90
C GLU A 37 24.64 1.17 7.66
N LEU A 38 24.60 1.41 8.97
CA LEU A 38 23.43 1.16 9.80
C LEU A 38 22.26 2.08 9.41
N THR A 39 22.56 3.31 9.04
CA THR A 39 21.59 4.26 8.48
C THR A 39 21.07 3.80 7.13
N LYS A 40 21.96 3.36 6.21
CA LYS A 40 21.56 2.80 4.91
C LYS A 40 20.66 1.57 5.06
N GLN A 41 20.97 0.67 6.00
CA GLN A 41 20.13 -0.50 6.28
C GLN A 41 18.75 -0.11 6.82
N LYS A 42 18.68 0.86 7.74
CA LYS A 42 17.40 1.39 8.23
C LYS A 42 16.56 2.01 7.11
N PHE A 43 17.18 2.82 6.25
CA PHE A 43 16.51 3.38 5.07
C PHE A 43 16.01 2.30 4.11
N ALA A 44 16.80 1.25 3.86
CA ALA A 44 16.38 0.14 3.01
C ALA A 44 15.17 -0.60 3.59
N GLN A 45 15.18 -0.87 4.91
CA GLN A 45 14.05 -1.51 5.60
C GLN A 45 12.79 -0.65 5.58
N GLU A 46 12.91 0.66 5.81
CA GLU A 46 11.77 1.58 5.73
C GLU A 46 11.21 1.65 4.31
N ASN A 47 12.07 1.68 3.30
CA ASN A 47 11.65 1.69 1.89
C ASN A 47 10.92 0.39 1.50
N GLU A 48 11.40 -0.77 1.95
CA GLU A 48 10.68 -2.04 1.76
C GLU A 48 9.33 -2.08 2.49
N LYS A 49 9.25 -1.48 3.67
CA LYS A 49 7.98 -1.36 4.41
C LYS A 49 7.00 -0.47 3.65
N LEU A 50 7.47 0.65 3.08
CA LEU A 50 6.67 1.53 2.24
C LEU A 50 6.17 0.81 0.99
N LYS A 51 7.05 0.08 0.27
CA LYS A 51 6.66 -0.73 -0.89
C LYS A 51 5.59 -1.77 -0.54
N ARG A 52 5.75 -2.46 0.59
CA ARG A 52 4.75 -3.42 1.08
C ARG A 52 3.41 -2.76 1.38
N ASN A 53 3.44 -1.60 2.05
CA ASN A 53 2.21 -0.84 2.33
C ASN A 53 1.52 -0.39 1.04
N GLN A 54 2.28 0.07 0.05
CA GLN A 54 1.75 0.46 -1.24
C GLN A 54 1.13 -0.73 -1.99
N ALA A 55 1.82 -1.88 -2.04
CA ALA A 55 1.28 -3.09 -2.64
C ALA A 55 -0.02 -3.56 -1.97
N ILE A 56 -0.14 -3.41 -0.65
CA ILE A 56 -1.38 -3.70 0.08
C ILE A 56 -2.50 -2.73 -0.33
N GLN A 57 -2.21 -1.44 -0.48
CA GLN A 57 -3.20 -0.47 -0.94
C GLN A 57 -3.63 -0.73 -2.39
N ASP A 58 -2.69 -1.04 -3.28
CA ASP A 58 -2.98 -1.39 -4.68
C ASP A 58 -3.86 -2.65 -4.76
N PHE A 59 -3.58 -3.64 -3.91
CA PHE A 59 -4.40 -4.84 -3.80
C PHE A 59 -5.84 -4.51 -3.35
N LYS A 60 -6.00 -3.67 -2.33
CA LYS A 60 -7.32 -3.21 -1.87
C LYS A 60 -8.08 -2.47 -2.97
N ASN A 61 -7.41 -1.54 -3.65
CA ASN A 61 -7.99 -0.77 -4.76
C ASN A 61 -8.42 -1.67 -5.91
N LYS A 62 -7.62 -2.71 -6.22
CA LYS A 62 -7.98 -3.71 -7.23
C LYS A 62 -9.25 -4.49 -6.87
N LEU A 63 -9.38 -4.91 -5.61
CA LEU A 63 -10.58 -5.61 -5.15
C LEU A 63 -11.82 -4.72 -5.26
N ILE A 64 -11.71 -3.46 -4.82
CA ILE A 64 -12.80 -2.47 -4.95
C ILE A 64 -13.14 -2.26 -6.43
N SER A 65 -12.16 -2.03 -7.29
CA SER A 65 -12.37 -1.83 -8.73
C SER A 65 -13.07 -3.02 -9.40
N ASN A 66 -12.67 -4.25 -9.07
CA ASN A 66 -13.32 -5.45 -9.60
C ASN A 66 -14.79 -5.53 -9.17
N PHE A 67 -15.06 -5.26 -7.88
CA PHE A 67 -16.42 -5.24 -7.36
C PHE A 67 -17.29 -4.18 -8.03
N LEU A 68 -16.78 -2.96 -8.21
CA LEU A 68 -17.51 -1.89 -8.90
C LEU A 68 -17.76 -2.23 -10.38
N GLY A 69 -16.80 -2.88 -11.04
CA GLY A 69 -16.95 -3.39 -12.40
C GLY A 69 -18.05 -4.46 -12.50
N ASP A 70 -18.06 -5.43 -11.58
CA ASP A 70 -19.07 -6.50 -11.54
C ASP A 70 -20.47 -5.95 -11.20
N LEU A 71 -20.56 -4.95 -10.32
CA LEU A 71 -21.81 -4.22 -10.05
C LEU A 71 -22.34 -3.48 -11.28
N SER A 72 -21.45 -2.78 -12.00
CA SER A 72 -21.81 -2.08 -13.23
C SER A 72 -22.26 -3.04 -14.33
N ALA A 73 -21.61 -4.21 -14.46
CA ALA A 73 -22.05 -5.26 -15.37
C ALA A 73 -23.46 -5.77 -15.01
N SER A 74 -23.76 -5.89 -13.71
CA SER A 74 -25.09 -6.31 -13.23
C SER A 74 -26.19 -5.32 -13.60
N LEU A 75 -25.89 -4.02 -13.69
CA LEU A 75 -26.84 -3.00 -14.17
C LEU A 75 -27.21 -3.18 -15.64
N ASN A 76 -26.23 -3.51 -16.48
CA ASN A 76 -26.43 -3.62 -17.93
C ASN A 76 -27.12 -4.93 -18.33
N GLN A 77 -27.10 -5.94 -17.47
CA GLN A 77 -27.57 -7.30 -17.77
C GLN A 77 -28.38 -7.87 -16.60
N PHE A 78 -29.40 -7.13 -16.17
CA PHE A 78 -30.37 -7.63 -15.20
C PHE A 78 -31.01 -8.93 -15.69
N GLY A 79 -31.15 -9.90 -14.80
CA GLY A 79 -31.65 -11.24 -15.09
C GLY A 79 -30.55 -12.29 -15.33
N ASP A 80 -29.30 -11.90 -15.61
CA ASP A 80 -28.21 -12.87 -15.73
C ASP A 80 -27.68 -13.30 -14.35
N ILE A 81 -28.02 -14.54 -13.98
CA ILE A 81 -27.59 -15.13 -12.71
C ILE A 81 -26.07 -15.30 -12.60
N THR A 82 -25.36 -15.40 -13.72
CA THR A 82 -23.90 -15.55 -13.77
C THR A 82 -23.23 -14.25 -13.32
N ILE A 83 -23.72 -13.12 -13.84
CA ILE A 83 -23.21 -11.79 -13.50
C ILE A 83 -23.54 -11.45 -12.05
N LEU A 84 -24.74 -11.81 -11.56
CA LEU A 84 -25.08 -11.67 -10.15
C LEU A 84 -24.16 -12.48 -9.22
N LYS A 85 -23.89 -13.74 -9.55
CA LYS A 85 -22.97 -14.59 -8.76
C LYS A 85 -21.55 -14.02 -8.74
N GLN A 86 -21.11 -13.46 -9.86
CA GLN A 86 -19.81 -12.81 -9.96
C GLN A 86 -19.75 -11.57 -9.06
N ALA A 87 -20.76 -10.70 -9.10
CA ALA A 87 -20.88 -9.54 -8.20
C ALA A 87 -20.97 -9.93 -6.72
N GLN A 88 -21.67 -11.02 -6.37
CA GLN A 88 -21.70 -11.57 -5.01
C GLN A 88 -20.32 -12.03 -4.55
N LYS A 89 -19.56 -12.68 -5.43
CA LYS A 89 -18.22 -13.18 -5.13
C LYS A 89 -17.26 -12.02 -4.86
N SER A 90 -17.24 -11.00 -5.73
CA SER A 90 -16.40 -9.82 -5.54
C SER A 90 -16.83 -8.97 -4.35
N ALA A 91 -18.13 -8.88 -4.04
CA ALA A 91 -18.61 -8.28 -2.80
C ALA A 91 -18.04 -8.98 -1.55
N GLY A 92 -18.01 -10.32 -1.53
CA GLY A 92 -17.42 -11.10 -0.44
C GLY A 92 -15.94 -10.79 -0.20
N GLN A 93 -15.21 -10.40 -1.25
CA GLN A 93 -13.80 -10.01 -1.15
C GLN A 93 -13.60 -8.58 -0.66
N VAL A 94 -14.56 -7.68 -0.94
CA VAL A 94 -14.48 -6.26 -0.59
C VAL A 94 -15.06 -5.97 0.80
N LEU A 95 -16.06 -6.73 1.24
CA LEU A 95 -16.72 -6.56 2.54
C LEU A 95 -15.75 -6.41 3.73
N PRO A 96 -14.66 -7.18 3.88
CA PRO A 96 -13.70 -7.01 4.97
C PRO A 96 -12.97 -5.65 4.97
N LEU A 97 -12.88 -5.00 3.81
CA LEU A 97 -12.18 -3.73 3.59
C LEU A 97 -13.09 -2.51 3.80
N CYS A 98 -14.40 -2.72 3.76
CA CYS A 98 -15.41 -1.68 3.86
C CYS A 98 -15.54 -1.11 5.28
N THR A 99 -15.80 0.19 5.35
CA THR A 99 -16.37 0.85 6.53
C THR A 99 -17.76 0.29 6.88
N PRO A 100 -18.26 0.48 8.11
CA PRO A 100 -19.61 0.03 8.48
C PRO A 100 -20.72 0.57 7.57
N HIS A 101 -20.58 1.80 7.08
CA HIS A 101 -21.53 2.40 6.15
C HIS A 101 -21.50 1.73 4.78
N GLU A 102 -20.32 1.55 4.20
CA GLU A 102 -20.14 0.84 2.92
C GLU A 102 -20.62 -0.61 2.99
N LYS A 103 -20.36 -1.32 4.09
CA LYS A 103 -20.89 -2.69 4.30
C LYS A 103 -22.41 -2.74 4.21
N LYS A 104 -23.08 -1.77 4.85
CA LYS A 104 -24.55 -1.67 4.81
C LYS A 104 -25.02 -1.46 3.37
N LEU A 105 -24.35 -0.60 2.61
CA LEU A 105 -24.69 -0.34 1.20
C LEU A 105 -24.45 -1.56 0.31
N VAL A 106 -23.30 -2.23 0.41
CA VAL A 106 -23.00 -3.46 -0.33
C VAL A 106 -24.07 -4.52 -0.06
N ASN A 107 -24.40 -4.77 1.21
CA ASN A 107 -25.41 -5.77 1.58
C ASN A 107 -26.82 -5.39 1.09
N ASN A 108 -27.19 -4.11 1.17
CA ASN A 108 -28.47 -3.62 0.67
C ASN A 108 -28.59 -3.83 -0.85
N THR A 109 -27.55 -3.45 -1.58
CA THR A 109 -27.47 -3.58 -3.04
C THR A 109 -27.53 -5.02 -3.49
N LEU A 110 -26.77 -5.92 -2.86
CA LEU A 110 -26.88 -7.35 -3.14
C LEU A 110 -28.29 -7.90 -2.88
N SER A 111 -28.92 -7.52 -1.77
CA SER A 111 -30.27 -7.98 -1.42
C SER A 111 -31.31 -7.57 -2.48
N LYS A 112 -31.26 -6.31 -2.91
CA LYS A 112 -32.16 -5.78 -3.94
C LYS A 112 -31.90 -6.39 -5.32
N MET A 113 -30.63 -6.57 -5.70
CA MET A 113 -30.29 -7.26 -6.96
C MET A 113 -30.74 -8.72 -6.96
N ILE A 114 -30.63 -9.42 -5.82
CA ILE A 114 -31.16 -10.79 -5.68
C ILE A 114 -32.68 -10.79 -5.89
N LYS A 115 -33.40 -9.80 -5.33
CA LYS A 115 -34.85 -9.68 -5.52
C LYS A 115 -35.21 -9.40 -6.99
N ALA A 116 -34.52 -8.48 -7.65
CA ALA A 116 -34.70 -8.14 -9.06
C ALA A 116 -34.40 -9.32 -10.01
N ASN A 117 -33.53 -10.25 -9.61
CA ASN A 117 -33.23 -11.45 -10.40
C ASN A 117 -34.15 -12.65 -10.11
N LYS A 118 -35.17 -12.51 -9.25
CA LYS A 118 -36.17 -13.56 -9.05
C LYS A 118 -37.16 -13.59 -10.21
N TRP A 119 -37.67 -14.79 -10.49
CA TRP A 119 -38.77 -14.95 -11.43
C TRP A 119 -40.02 -14.19 -10.92
N GLY A 120 -40.59 -13.32 -11.77
CA GLY A 120 -41.73 -12.46 -11.42
C GLY A 120 -41.37 -11.14 -10.72
N ALA A 121 -40.11 -10.69 -10.77
CA ALA A 121 -39.73 -9.37 -10.30
C ALA A 121 -40.49 -8.24 -11.05
N SER A 122 -40.90 -7.20 -10.32
CA SER A 122 -41.57 -6.04 -10.89
C SER A 122 -40.57 -5.01 -11.42
N GLN A 123 -41.05 -4.05 -12.23
CA GLN A 123 -40.24 -2.89 -12.63
C GLN A 123 -39.68 -2.14 -11.42
N ASP A 124 -40.49 -1.96 -10.37
CA ASP A 124 -40.05 -1.34 -9.12
C ASP A 124 -38.88 -2.09 -8.47
N ASP A 125 -38.82 -3.42 -8.55
CA ASP A 125 -37.71 -4.20 -8.02
C ASP A 125 -36.40 -3.93 -8.79
N TYR A 126 -36.49 -3.77 -10.11
CA TYR A 126 -35.36 -3.38 -10.95
C TYR A 126 -34.92 -1.94 -10.66
N ASP A 127 -35.86 -1.00 -10.53
CA ASP A 127 -35.56 0.40 -10.25
C ASP A 127 -34.90 0.56 -8.88
N LEU A 128 -35.43 -0.11 -7.84
CA LEU A 128 -34.83 -0.11 -6.50
C LEU A 128 -33.44 -0.75 -6.48
N ALA A 129 -33.22 -1.80 -7.27
CA ALA A 129 -31.90 -2.41 -7.41
C ALA A 129 -30.93 -1.46 -8.09
N ASN A 130 -31.34 -0.81 -9.18
CA ASN A 130 -30.54 0.16 -9.92
C ASN A 130 -30.12 1.35 -9.05
N GLU A 131 -31.07 1.95 -8.33
CA GLU A 131 -30.79 3.03 -7.37
C GLU A 131 -29.76 2.60 -6.32
N SER A 132 -29.91 1.39 -5.78
CA SER A 132 -28.99 0.86 -4.77
C SER A 132 -27.58 0.64 -5.33
N VAL A 133 -27.46 0.15 -6.56
CA VAL A 133 -26.15 0.02 -7.21
C VAL A 133 -25.53 1.40 -7.39
N MET A 134 -26.27 2.39 -7.87
CA MET A 134 -25.77 3.76 -8.04
C MET A 134 -25.32 4.39 -6.72
N ASP A 135 -26.06 4.18 -5.63
CA ASP A 135 -25.67 4.64 -4.30
C ASP A 135 -24.40 3.95 -3.80
N THR A 136 -24.27 2.65 -4.03
CA THR A 136 -23.03 1.92 -3.72
C THR A 136 -21.86 2.46 -4.54
N LEU A 137 -22.02 2.66 -5.86
CA LEU A 137 -20.97 3.21 -6.72
C LEU A 137 -20.52 4.60 -6.23
N LYS A 138 -21.46 5.47 -5.85
CA LYS A 138 -21.16 6.80 -5.28
C LYS A 138 -20.42 6.70 -3.95
N ALA A 139 -20.84 5.82 -3.05
CA ALA A 139 -20.24 5.68 -1.72
C ALA A 139 -18.80 5.19 -1.77
N PHE A 140 -18.46 4.30 -2.71
CA PHE A 140 -17.08 3.88 -2.97
C PHE A 140 -16.27 4.92 -3.76
N ASN A 141 -16.82 6.12 -3.94
CA ASN A 141 -16.17 7.24 -4.61
C ASN A 141 -15.75 6.87 -6.04
N TYR A 142 -16.67 6.31 -6.83
CA TYR A 142 -16.54 6.26 -8.30
C TYR A 142 -16.72 7.67 -8.90
N ASP A 143 -16.01 8.65 -8.34
CA ASP A 143 -15.74 9.90 -9.01
C ASP A 143 -14.58 9.60 -9.95
N LEU A 144 -14.91 9.31 -11.22
CA LEU A 144 -14.04 9.20 -12.39
C LEU A 144 -13.09 10.42 -12.60
N LYS A 145 -12.99 11.33 -11.62
CA LYS A 145 -12.32 12.63 -11.70
C LYS A 145 -10.97 12.72 -10.97
N LYS A 146 -10.43 11.63 -10.43
CA LYS A 146 -9.08 11.63 -9.82
C LYS A 146 -8.03 10.80 -10.56
N GLN A 147 -8.29 10.42 -11.81
CA GLN A 147 -7.31 9.77 -12.69
C GLN A 147 -6.95 10.63 -13.93
N GLN A 148 -7.20 11.93 -13.89
CA GLN A 148 -6.66 12.91 -14.84
C GLN A 148 -5.69 13.84 -14.12
#